data_AF-A0A7R9G182-F1
#
_entry.id   AF-A0A7R9G182-F1
#
_cell.length_a   1.000
_cell.length_b   1.000
_cell.length_c   1.000
_cell.angle_alpha   90.00
_cell.angle_beta   90.00
_cell.angle_gamma   90.00
#
_symmetry.space_group_name_H-M   'P 1'
#
loop_
_entity.id
_entity.type
_entity.pdbx_description
1 polymer ?
#
loop_
_entity_poly.entity_id
_entity_poly.type
_entity_poly.pdbx_seq_one_letter_code
_entity_poly.pdbx_strand_id
1 'polypeptide(L)'
;MTTGILGFIFKESIKSQATRGFQAFIIHYREDPDQQNLIDWIQEDWLQCCGIESPKDWDRNNYFNCSSQEVGSREACGVPFSCCKRKPNPGERNIFERGCLRAGEEWVEANLVPVAGVAVGVAVLQQFDPAKIINEKGCVQAGEEWMERNLLIVAGIAVATAFLQVRTLSGDIRDLLCAKPASGHFCPEGKVALTTTGPHCGLADSRCLSANERREGWQLHRKAVTAT
;
A
#
# COMPACT_ATOMS: atom_id res chain seq x y z
N MET A 1 0.04 -0.54 20.16
CA MET A 1 -1.20 -0.68 19.34
C MET A 1 -1.65 0.64 18.72
N THR A 2 -1.37 1.80 19.33
CA THR A 2 -1.76 3.13 18.81
C THR A 2 -1.05 3.52 17.50
N THR A 3 0.20 3.09 17.29
CA THR A 3 0.96 3.38 16.07
C THR A 3 0.40 2.71 14.82
N GLY A 4 -0.12 1.48 14.92
CA GLY A 4 -0.72 0.77 13.79
C GLY A 4 -2.02 1.40 13.28
N ILE A 5 -2.84 1.94 14.20
CA ILE A 5 -4.10 2.61 13.86
C ILE A 5 -3.82 3.95 13.15
N LEU A 6 -2.83 4.71 13.62
CA LEU A 6 -2.41 5.95 12.96
C LEU A 6 -1.92 5.70 11.52
N GLY A 7 -1.14 4.63 11.29
CA GLY A 7 -0.66 4.29 9.95
C GLY A 7 -1.78 4.04 8.93
N PHE A 8 -2.85 3.37 9.34
CA PHE A 8 -4.01 3.13 8.48
C PHE A 8 -4.76 4.43 8.16
N ILE A 9 -4.94 5.31 9.15
CA ILE A 9 -5.67 6.59 8.98
C ILE A 9 -4.90 7.55 8.08
N PHE A 10 -3.56 7.57 8.15
CA PHE A 10 -2.73 8.50 7.39
C PHE A 10 -2.23 7.97 6.04
N LYS A 11 -2.63 6.77 5.60
CA LYS A 11 -2.19 6.17 4.32
C LYS A 11 -2.33 7.13 3.13
N GLU A 12 -3.51 7.71 2.95
CA GLU A 12 -3.79 8.63 1.84
C GLU A 12 -3.01 9.95 1.96
N SER A 13 -2.79 10.42 3.19
CA SER A 13 -2.02 11.64 3.45
C SER A 13 -0.55 11.43 3.09
N ILE A 14 0.03 10.31 3.48
CA ILE A 14 1.42 9.94 3.15
C ILE A 14 1.58 9.80 1.63
N LYS A 15 0.64 9.13 0.97
CA LYS A 15 0.65 8.97 -0.49
C LYS A 15 0.61 10.32 -1.21
N SER A 16 -0.29 11.22 -0.80
CA SER A 16 -0.40 12.57 -1.37
C SER A 16 0.89 13.39 -1.17
N GLN A 17 1.48 13.32 0.02
CA GLN A 17 2.74 14.01 0.32
C GLN A 17 3.90 13.45 -0.50
N ALA A 18 3.99 12.13 -0.67
CA ALA A 18 4.98 11.50 -1.53
C ALA A 18 4.81 11.94 -3.00
N THR A 19 3.58 11.92 -3.53
CA THR A 19 3.29 12.39 -4.91
C THR A 19 3.72 13.83 -5.11
N ARG A 20 3.43 14.74 -4.17
CA ARG A 20 3.83 16.15 -4.26
C ARG A 20 5.35 16.32 -4.20
N GLY A 21 6.02 15.59 -3.32
CA GLY A 21 7.49 15.60 -3.20
C GLY A 21 8.16 15.14 -4.51
N PHE A 22 7.75 13.98 -5.03
CA PHE A 22 8.25 13.48 -6.31
C PHE A 22 7.93 14.40 -7.48
N GLN A 23 6.75 15.03 -7.49
CA GLN A 23 6.40 16.01 -8.53
C GLN A 23 7.33 17.23 -8.50
N ALA A 24 7.68 17.74 -7.33
CA ALA A 24 8.65 18.83 -7.20
C ALA A 24 10.03 18.41 -7.72
N PHE A 25 10.47 17.20 -7.38
CA PHE A 25 11.75 16.66 -7.85
C PHE A 25 11.79 16.45 -9.37
N ILE A 26 10.67 16.10 -10.02
CA ILE A 26 10.59 16.02 -11.49
C ILE A 26 10.69 17.41 -12.12
N ILE A 27 9.96 18.40 -11.61
CA ILE A 27 9.95 19.77 -12.17
C ILE A 27 11.35 20.39 -12.07
N HIS A 28 12.02 20.26 -10.92
CA HIS A 28 13.34 20.85 -10.67
C HIS A 28 14.50 19.89 -10.94
N TYR A 29 14.27 18.77 -11.64
CA TYR A 29 15.28 17.75 -11.87
C TYR A 29 16.60 18.33 -12.39
N ARG A 30 16.60 19.19 -13.41
CA ARG A 30 17.83 19.75 -13.98
C ARG A 30 18.50 20.86 -13.14
N GLU A 31 17.83 21.38 -12.12
CA GLU A 31 18.28 22.56 -11.38
C GLU A 31 19.23 22.19 -10.24
N ASP A 32 19.00 21.05 -9.56
CA ASP A 32 19.80 20.61 -8.41
C ASP A 32 20.47 19.25 -8.65
N PRO A 33 21.82 19.15 -8.59
CA PRO A 33 22.53 17.89 -8.83
C PRO A 33 22.26 16.82 -7.77
N ASP A 34 22.01 17.21 -6.52
CA ASP A 34 21.69 16.27 -5.44
C ASP A 34 20.30 15.64 -5.63
N GLN A 35 19.35 16.39 -6.17
CA GLN A 35 18.02 15.87 -6.51
C GLN A 35 18.09 14.89 -7.68
N GLN A 36 18.94 15.16 -8.68
CA GLN A 36 19.19 14.25 -9.81
C GLN A 36 19.74 12.91 -9.31
N ASN A 37 20.81 12.94 -8.53
CA ASN A 37 21.46 11.74 -8.01
C ASN A 37 20.49 10.89 -7.18
N LEU A 38 19.66 11.53 -6.35
CA LEU A 38 18.69 10.84 -5.52
C LEU A 38 17.60 10.16 -6.37
N ILE A 39 17.00 10.87 -7.33
CA ILE A 39 15.97 10.28 -8.20
C ILE A 39 16.56 9.16 -9.04
N ASP A 40 17.75 9.35 -9.60
CA ASP A 40 18.39 8.37 -10.46
C ASP A 40 18.69 7.08 -9.70
N TRP A 41 19.21 7.19 -8.47
CA TRP A 41 19.42 6.05 -7.58
C TRP A 41 18.10 5.35 -7.20
N ILE A 42 17.04 6.11 -6.91
CA ILE A 42 15.72 5.53 -6.62
C ILE A 42 15.17 4.75 -7.82
N GLN A 43 15.27 5.33 -9.03
CA GLN A 43 14.70 4.77 -10.25
C GLN A 43 15.48 3.57 -10.78
N GLU A 44 16.82 3.61 -10.73
CA GLU A 44 17.68 2.58 -11.29
C GLU A 44 18.04 1.48 -10.29
N ASP A 45 18.53 1.84 -9.10
CA ASP A 45 19.13 0.90 -8.14
C ASP A 45 18.13 0.40 -7.08
N TRP A 46 17.26 1.27 -6.56
CA TRP A 46 16.35 0.88 -5.48
C TRP A 46 15.08 0.21 -6.00
N LEU A 47 14.28 0.92 -6.80
CA LEU A 47 12.90 0.52 -7.10
C LEU A 47 12.67 0.03 -8.54
N GLN A 48 13.63 0.22 -9.46
CA GLN A 48 13.52 -0.20 -10.87
C GLN A 48 12.20 0.29 -11.51
N CYS A 49 11.95 1.59 -11.38
CA CYS A 49 10.70 2.27 -11.71
C CYS A 49 10.97 3.54 -12.53
N CYS A 50 9.95 4.13 -13.13
CA CYS A 50 10.08 5.40 -13.85
C CYS A 50 8.88 6.31 -13.62
N GLY A 51 9.18 7.57 -13.30
CA GLY A 51 8.15 8.57 -12.99
C GLY A 51 7.43 8.30 -11.67
N ILE A 52 6.32 8.99 -11.43
CA ILE A 52 5.58 8.87 -10.17
C ILE A 52 4.62 7.68 -10.27
N GLU A 53 3.69 7.76 -11.22
CA GLU A 53 2.73 6.71 -11.57
C GLU A 53 3.08 6.10 -12.93
N SER A 54 3.66 6.88 -13.83
CA SER A 54 3.99 6.48 -15.20
C SER A 54 5.22 7.24 -15.73
N PRO A 55 5.95 6.67 -16.72
CA PRO A 55 7.02 7.38 -17.42
C PRO A 55 6.61 8.74 -18.02
N LYS A 56 5.31 8.92 -18.31
CA LYS A 56 4.78 10.18 -18.86
C LYS A 56 4.82 11.35 -17.87
N ASP A 57 4.99 11.10 -16.57
CA ASP A 57 5.05 12.17 -15.57
C ASP A 57 6.22 13.14 -15.81
N TRP A 58 7.25 12.69 -16.55
CA TRP A 58 8.38 13.51 -17.00
C TRP A 58 7.99 14.66 -17.92
N ASP A 59 6.83 14.61 -18.58
CA ASP A 59 6.32 15.71 -19.43
C ASP A 59 6.10 17.02 -18.66
N ARG A 60 6.02 16.95 -17.33
CA ARG A 60 5.91 18.14 -16.45
C ARG A 60 7.22 18.93 -16.33
N ASN A 61 8.35 18.34 -16.69
CA ASN A 61 9.65 19.00 -16.66
C ASN A 61 9.88 19.75 -17.98
N ASN A 62 10.33 21.01 -17.93
CA ASN A 62 10.53 21.85 -19.12
C ASN A 62 11.49 21.25 -20.17
N TYR A 63 12.46 20.41 -19.78
CA TYR A 63 13.40 19.79 -20.71
C TYR A 63 12.84 18.54 -21.38
N PHE A 64 12.04 17.76 -20.67
CA PHE A 64 11.44 16.51 -21.15
C PHE A 64 10.04 16.70 -21.74
N ASN A 65 9.43 17.87 -21.54
CA ASN A 65 8.13 18.21 -22.08
C ASN A 65 8.11 18.07 -23.61
N CYS A 66 7.08 17.42 -24.14
CA CYS A 66 6.90 17.21 -25.56
C CYS A 66 6.79 18.51 -26.38
N SER A 67 6.14 19.54 -25.83
CA SER A 67 6.05 20.87 -26.45
C SER A 67 7.39 21.59 -26.51
N SER A 68 8.34 21.24 -25.65
CA SER A 68 9.71 21.81 -25.69
C SER A 68 10.54 21.32 -26.87
N GLN A 69 10.01 20.40 -27.67
CA GLN A 69 10.60 20.04 -28.96
C GLN A 69 10.68 21.26 -29.90
N GLU A 70 9.68 22.15 -29.85
CA GLU A 70 9.63 23.38 -30.64
C GLU A 70 10.70 24.40 -30.20
N VAL A 71 11.14 24.32 -28.94
CA VAL A 71 12.21 25.14 -28.34
C VAL A 71 13.60 24.51 -28.56
N GLY A 72 13.67 23.34 -29.21
CA GLY A 72 14.92 22.66 -29.54
C GLY A 72 15.50 21.78 -28.42
N SER A 73 14.71 21.38 -27.43
CA SER A 73 15.17 20.41 -26.43
C SER A 73 15.40 19.05 -27.08
N ARG A 74 16.64 18.54 -26.98
CA ARG A 74 17.01 17.21 -27.48
C ARG A 74 16.37 16.07 -26.70
N GLU A 75 15.83 16.37 -25.52
CA GLU A 75 15.31 15.42 -24.54
C GLU A 75 13.77 15.46 -24.47
N ALA A 76 13.13 16.25 -25.33
CA ALA A 76 11.68 16.37 -25.43
C ALA A 76 11.00 15.03 -25.74
N CYS A 77 9.84 14.79 -25.12
CA CYS A 77 9.13 13.51 -25.12
C CYS A 77 9.96 12.31 -24.60
N GLY A 78 11.06 12.58 -23.91
CA GLY A 78 11.97 11.58 -23.36
C GLY A 78 11.77 11.33 -21.87
N VAL A 79 12.60 10.44 -21.35
CA VAL A 79 12.77 10.16 -19.92
C VAL A 79 14.27 10.16 -19.61
N PRO A 80 14.69 10.38 -18.36
CA PRO A 80 16.10 10.28 -17.98
C PRO A 80 16.65 8.86 -18.18
N PHE A 81 17.98 8.75 -18.18
CA PHE A 81 18.67 7.47 -18.40
C PHE A 81 18.39 6.44 -17.29
N SER A 82 18.12 6.89 -16.06
CA SER A 82 17.76 6.05 -14.91
C SER A 82 16.45 5.28 -15.10
N CYS A 83 15.56 5.75 -16.00
CA CYS A 83 14.35 5.03 -16.41
C CYS A 83 14.61 3.87 -17.39
N CYS A 84 15.84 3.71 -17.91
CA CYS A 84 16.17 2.71 -18.92
C CYS A 84 16.84 1.49 -18.30
N LYS A 85 16.39 0.29 -18.67
CA LYS A 85 17.05 -0.96 -18.27
C LYS A 85 18.43 -1.08 -18.92
N ARG A 86 19.47 -1.32 -18.12
CA ARG A 86 20.80 -1.72 -18.62
C ARG A 86 20.71 -3.11 -19.25
N LYS A 87 20.52 -3.18 -20.57
CA LYS A 87 20.60 -4.44 -21.33
C LYS A 87 22.00 -4.63 -21.94
N PRO A 88 22.48 -5.89 -22.05
CA PRO A 88 23.77 -6.19 -22.67
C PRO A 88 23.79 -5.89 -24.18
N ASN A 89 22.61 -5.80 -24.83
CA ASN A 89 22.52 -5.47 -26.25
C ASN A 89 22.32 -3.96 -26.46
N PRO A 90 23.26 -3.25 -27.09
CA PRO A 90 23.16 -1.83 -27.39
C PRO A 90 22.16 -1.61 -28.54
N GLY A 91 20.88 -1.45 -28.22
CA GLY A 91 19.84 -1.16 -29.22
C GLY A 91 18.41 -1.36 -28.73
N GLU A 92 18.21 -2.20 -27.72
CA GLU A 92 16.90 -2.47 -27.14
C GLU A 92 16.72 -1.66 -25.85
N ARG A 93 16.18 -0.44 -25.96
CA ARG A 93 15.90 0.43 -24.82
C ARG A 93 14.52 0.10 -24.25
N ASN A 94 14.50 -0.70 -23.17
CA ASN A 94 13.28 -1.01 -22.45
C ASN A 94 13.16 -0.05 -21.25
N ILE A 95 12.15 0.82 -21.29
CA ILE A 95 11.82 1.76 -20.23
C ILE A 95 11.09 1.00 -19.11
N PHE A 96 11.29 1.39 -17.85
CA PHE A 96 10.46 0.90 -16.75
C PHE A 96 9.04 1.45 -16.87
N GLU A 97 8.04 0.61 -17.17
CA GLU A 97 6.64 1.06 -17.26
C GLU A 97 5.97 1.23 -15.88
N ARG A 98 6.61 0.75 -14.82
CA ARG A 98 6.10 0.80 -13.45
C ARG A 98 6.45 2.15 -12.81
N GLY A 99 5.44 2.87 -12.31
CA GLY A 99 5.65 4.08 -11.51
C GLY A 99 6.27 3.82 -10.14
N CYS A 100 7.08 4.76 -9.65
CA CYS A 100 7.81 4.64 -8.39
C CYS A 100 6.92 4.69 -7.15
N LEU A 101 5.77 5.35 -7.20
CA LEU A 101 4.85 5.42 -6.07
C LEU A 101 4.30 4.03 -5.72
N ARG A 102 3.90 3.27 -6.75
CA ARG A 102 3.41 1.89 -6.58
C ARG A 102 4.54 0.93 -6.22
N ALA A 103 5.70 1.05 -6.88
CA ALA A 103 6.87 0.22 -6.55
C ALA A 103 7.33 0.42 -5.10
N GLY A 104 7.30 1.67 -4.61
CA GLY A 104 7.62 2.02 -3.24
C GLY A 104 6.61 1.43 -2.24
N GLU A 105 5.31 1.48 -2.54
CA GLU A 105 4.27 0.84 -1.71
C GLU A 105 4.51 -0.67 -1.58
N GLU A 106 4.73 -1.37 -2.70
CA GLU A 106 5.05 -2.81 -2.71
C GLU A 106 6.34 -3.13 -1.94
N TRP A 107 7.37 -2.29 -2.08
CA TRP A 107 8.63 -2.46 -1.36
C TRP A 107 8.43 -2.28 0.16
N VAL A 108 7.68 -1.27 0.57
CA VAL A 108 7.38 -1.02 1.98
C VAL A 108 6.59 -2.19 2.55
N GLU A 109 5.54 -2.66 1.88
CA GLU A 109 4.74 -3.79 2.36
C GLU A 109 5.59 -5.07 2.54
N ALA A 110 6.54 -5.32 1.64
CA ALA A 110 7.43 -6.48 1.72
C ALA A 110 8.50 -6.38 2.81
N ASN A 111 9.00 -5.17 3.12
CA ASN A 111 10.16 -4.97 3.99
C ASN A 111 9.81 -4.40 5.38
N LEU A 112 8.60 -3.86 5.58
CA LEU A 112 8.20 -3.23 6.82
C LEU A 112 8.25 -4.20 8.02
N VAL A 113 7.75 -5.43 7.84
CA VAL A 113 7.70 -6.44 8.91
C VAL A 113 9.11 -6.85 9.38
N PRO A 114 10.05 -7.26 8.51
CA PRO A 114 11.40 -7.61 8.96
C PRO A 114 12.15 -6.42 9.57
N VAL A 115 12.03 -5.21 8.99
CA VAL A 115 12.68 -4.00 9.54
C VAL A 115 12.12 -3.65 10.93
N ALA A 116 10.80 -3.68 11.10
CA ALA A 116 10.17 -3.46 12.39
C ALA A 116 10.57 -4.54 13.41
N GLY A 117 10.68 -5.80 12.98
CA GLY A 117 11.14 -6.91 13.80
C GLY A 117 12.57 -6.71 14.32
N VAL A 118 13.50 -6.31 13.45
CA VAL A 118 14.89 -6.00 13.84
C VAL A 118 14.93 -4.81 14.79
N ALA A 119 14.20 -3.73 14.51
CA ALA A 119 14.17 -2.55 15.38
C ALA A 119 13.66 -2.88 16.79
N VAL A 120 12.57 -3.65 16.89
CA VAL A 120 12.04 -4.11 18.18
C VAL A 120 13.01 -5.06 18.87
N GLY A 121 13.62 -6.00 18.13
CA GLY A 121 14.61 -6.92 18.67
C GLY A 121 15.82 -6.20 19.25
N VAL A 122 16.38 -5.23 18.52
CA VAL A 122 17.50 -4.40 18.99
C VAL A 122 17.09 -3.60 20.22
N ALA A 123 15.91 -2.96 20.23
CA ALA A 123 15.44 -2.21 21.38
C ALA A 123 15.28 -3.09 22.63
N VAL A 124 14.75 -4.31 22.49
CA VAL A 124 14.63 -5.26 23.59
C VAL A 124 15.99 -5.72 24.10
N LEU A 125 16.95 -5.97 23.20
CA LEU A 125 18.31 -6.39 23.57
C LEU A 125 19.09 -5.25 24.23
N GLN A 126 18.86 -3.99 23.83
CA GLN A 126 19.43 -2.81 24.48
C GLN A 126 18.85 -2.56 25.88
N GLN A 127 17.71 -3.16 26.23
CA GLN A 127 17.12 -3.05 27.56
C GLN A 127 17.81 -3.94 28.61
N PHE A 128 18.66 -4.88 28.19
CA PHE A 128 19.46 -5.73 29.07
C PHE A 128 20.85 -5.11 29.29
N ASP A 129 20.93 -4.02 30.05
CA ASP A 129 22.19 -3.65 30.71
C ASP A 129 22.54 -4.71 31.77
N PRO A 130 23.65 -5.47 31.66
CA PRO A 130 24.06 -6.41 32.70
C PRO A 130 24.49 -5.70 34.01
N ALA A 131 24.60 -4.37 34.01
CA ALA A 131 25.05 -3.56 35.16
C ALA A 131 23.97 -3.29 36.22
N LYS A 132 22.73 -3.80 36.06
CA LYS A 132 21.66 -3.69 37.08
C LYS A 132 21.39 -5.01 37.85
N ILE A 133 22.41 -5.87 37.93
CA ILE A 133 22.56 -6.86 39.00
C ILE A 133 23.33 -6.12 40.09
N ILE A 134 22.71 -5.46 41.08
CA ILE A 134 22.17 -6.08 42.28
C ILE A 134 20.84 -5.37 42.61
N ASN A 135 19.72 -6.07 42.44
CA ASN A 135 18.46 -5.71 43.11
C ASN A 135 18.42 -6.48 44.42
N GLU A 136 18.41 -5.76 45.53
CA GLU A 136 18.36 -6.34 46.88
C GLU A 136 17.00 -6.98 47.19
N LYS A 137 16.02 -6.79 46.30
CA LYS A 137 14.70 -7.38 46.35
C LYS A 137 14.56 -8.47 45.29
N GLY A 138 14.04 -9.63 45.68
CA GLY A 138 13.70 -10.69 44.73
C GLY A 138 12.62 -10.24 43.74
N CYS A 139 12.70 -10.73 42.49
CA CYS A 139 11.75 -10.37 41.42
C CYS A 139 10.29 -10.66 41.76
N VAL A 140 10.03 -11.72 42.54
CA VAL A 140 8.68 -12.07 43.01
C VAL A 140 8.14 -11.00 43.97
N GLN A 141 8.97 -10.56 44.93
CA GLN A 141 8.60 -9.54 45.91
C GLN A 141 8.33 -8.18 45.25
N ALA A 142 9.15 -7.80 44.26
CA ALA A 142 8.96 -6.58 43.50
C ALA A 142 7.73 -6.65 42.57
N GLY A 143 7.43 -7.84 42.03
CA GLY A 143 6.25 -8.09 41.21
C GLY A 143 4.95 -7.99 42.00
N GLU A 144 4.94 -8.48 43.24
CA GLU A 144 3.80 -8.39 44.16
C GLU A 144 3.50 -6.93 44.54
N GLU A 145 4.51 -6.17 44.99
CA GLU A 145 4.34 -4.74 45.33
C GLU A 145 3.89 -3.87 44.14
N TRP A 146 4.31 -4.23 42.91
CA TRP A 146 3.90 -3.54 41.70
C TRP A 146 2.46 -3.92 41.29
N MET A 147 2.11 -5.21 41.40
CA MET A 147 0.79 -5.72 41.06
C MET A 147 -0.27 -5.17 42.01
N GLU A 148 0.00 -5.10 43.32
CA GLU A 148 -0.94 -4.53 44.30
C GLU A 148 -1.24 -3.05 44.04
N ARG A 149 -0.22 -2.26 43.67
CA ARG A 149 -0.40 -0.82 43.38
C ARG A 149 -1.11 -0.56 42.05
N ASN A 150 -1.00 -1.46 41.09
CA ASN A 150 -1.48 -1.25 39.72
C ASN A 150 -2.63 -2.19 39.33
N LEU A 151 -3.18 -2.95 40.28
CA LEU A 151 -4.18 -4.00 40.04
C LEU A 151 -5.39 -3.48 39.26
N LEU A 152 -5.90 -2.29 39.60
CA LEU A 152 -7.06 -1.70 38.95
C LEU A 152 -6.78 -1.30 37.49
N ILE A 153 -5.57 -0.82 37.21
CA ILE A 153 -5.16 -0.43 35.86
C ILE A 153 -5.00 -1.69 35.00
N VAL A 154 -4.32 -2.72 35.53
CA VAL A 154 -4.11 -4.00 34.85
C VAL A 154 -5.44 -4.69 34.58
N ALA A 155 -6.34 -4.74 35.58
CA ALA A 155 -7.68 -5.29 35.42
C ALA A 155 -8.50 -4.50 34.39
N GLY A 156 -8.43 -3.16 34.41
CA GLY A 156 -9.11 -2.30 33.44
C GLY A 156 -8.64 -2.55 32.00
N ILE A 157 -7.32 -2.67 31.79
CA ILE A 157 -6.74 -3.00 30.48
C ILE A 157 -7.20 -4.40 30.04
N ALA A 158 -7.11 -5.39 30.92
CA ALA A 158 -7.52 -6.77 30.61
C ALA A 158 -8.99 -6.84 30.18
N VAL A 159 -9.88 -6.17 30.91
CA VAL A 159 -11.31 -6.10 30.59
C VAL A 159 -11.53 -5.36 29.27
N ALA A 160 -10.89 -4.21 29.05
CA ALA A 160 -11.02 -3.46 27.80
C ALA A 160 -10.53 -4.29 26.59
N THR A 161 -9.42 -5.02 26.74
CA THR A 161 -8.92 -5.93 25.70
C THR A 161 -9.87 -7.09 25.43
N ALA A 162 -10.47 -7.67 26.47
CA ALA A 162 -11.47 -8.73 26.32
C ALA A 162 -12.73 -8.22 25.60
N PHE A 163 -13.22 -7.02 25.92
CA PHE A 163 -14.34 -6.39 25.23
C PHE A 163 -14.03 -6.08 23.74
N LEU A 164 -12.81 -5.64 23.45
CA LEU A 164 -12.37 -5.42 22.06
C LEU A 164 -12.26 -6.74 21.29
N GLN A 165 -11.69 -7.77 21.91
CA GLN A 165 -11.59 -9.12 21.32
C GLN A 165 -12.96 -9.75 21.08
N VAL A 166 -13.95 -9.53 21.95
CA VAL A 166 -15.34 -10.00 21.75
C VAL A 166 -15.99 -9.34 20.52
N ARG A 167 -15.72 -8.05 20.27
CA ARG A 167 -16.25 -7.36 19.08
C ARG A 167 -15.57 -7.77 17.79
N THR A 168 -14.26 -8.10 17.84
CA THR A 168 -13.53 -8.59 16.65
C THR A 168 -13.91 -10.03 16.32
N LEU A 169 -14.07 -10.91 17.31
CA LEU A 169 -14.54 -12.29 17.09
C LEU A 169 -15.96 -12.34 16.54
N SER A 170 -16.84 -11.42 16.94
CA SER A 170 -18.17 -11.29 16.34
C SER A 170 -18.13 -10.81 14.88
N GLY A 171 -17.07 -10.10 14.46
CA GLY A 171 -16.82 -9.73 13.07
C GLY A 171 -16.33 -10.91 12.25
N ASP A 172 -15.32 -11.62 12.76
CA ASP A 172 -14.73 -12.80 12.10
C ASP A 172 -15.76 -13.94 11.94
N ILE A 173 -16.62 -14.20 12.93
CA ILE A 173 -17.69 -15.20 12.82
C ILE A 173 -18.74 -14.79 11.79
N ARG A 174 -19.07 -13.49 11.67
CA ARG A 174 -20.00 -12.98 10.65
C ARG A 174 -19.43 -13.17 9.24
N ASP A 175 -18.14 -12.93 9.07
CA ASP A 175 -17.47 -13.08 7.77
C ASP A 175 -17.24 -14.56 7.41
N LEU A 176 -16.96 -15.43 8.39
CA LEU A 176 -16.94 -16.90 8.22
C LEU A 176 -18.34 -17.48 7.91
N LEU A 177 -19.42 -16.94 8.49
CA LEU A 177 -20.78 -17.34 8.17
C LEU A 177 -21.21 -16.89 6.77
N CYS A 178 -20.72 -15.75 6.27
CA CYS A 178 -20.98 -15.29 4.90
C CYS A 178 -20.01 -15.91 3.86
N ALA A 179 -18.87 -16.45 4.28
CA ALA A 179 -17.98 -17.28 3.46
C ALA A 179 -18.44 -18.75 3.40
N LYS A 180 -19.71 -19.01 3.04
CA LYS A 180 -20.04 -20.37 2.58
C LYS A 180 -19.37 -20.59 1.22
N PRO A 181 -18.71 -21.73 0.99
CA PRO A 181 -18.16 -22.06 -0.31
C PRO A 181 -19.30 -22.07 -1.32
N ALA A 182 -19.15 -21.33 -2.42
CA ALA A 182 -20.02 -21.44 -3.57
C ALA A 182 -19.99 -22.89 -4.06
N SER A 183 -20.97 -23.69 -3.65
CA SER A 183 -21.25 -24.98 -4.26
C SER A 183 -21.50 -24.72 -5.73
N GLY A 184 -20.61 -25.25 -6.58
CA GLY A 184 -20.44 -24.87 -7.96
C GLY A 184 -21.73 -24.86 -8.77
N HIS A 185 -22.15 -23.66 -9.19
CA HIS A 185 -23.02 -23.49 -10.34
C HIS A 185 -22.13 -23.37 -11.58
N PHE A 186 -22.01 -24.47 -12.34
CA PHE A 186 -21.37 -24.47 -13.65
C PHE A 186 -22.37 -23.87 -14.65
N CYS A 187 -22.11 -22.67 -15.18
CA CYS A 187 -22.90 -22.14 -16.29
C CYS A 187 -22.50 -22.88 -17.59
N PRO A 188 -23.46 -23.22 -18.48
CA PRO A 188 -23.16 -23.82 -19.78
C PRO A 188 -22.31 -22.88 -20.65
N GLU A 189 -21.55 -23.44 -21.59
CA GLU A 189 -20.63 -22.70 -22.47
C GLU A 189 -21.29 -21.46 -23.10
N GLY A 190 -20.62 -20.31 -22.99
CA GLY A 190 -21.09 -19.03 -23.55
C GLY A 190 -21.90 -18.13 -22.62
N LYS A 191 -22.16 -18.53 -21.36
CA LYS A 191 -22.81 -17.68 -20.34
C LYS A 191 -21.83 -17.31 -19.21
N VAL A 192 -22.04 -16.14 -18.58
CA VAL A 192 -21.25 -15.69 -17.43
C VAL A 192 -22.17 -15.50 -16.23
N ALA A 193 -21.74 -15.98 -15.07
CA ALA A 193 -22.44 -15.76 -13.81
C ALA A 193 -22.24 -14.30 -13.35
N LEU A 194 -23.34 -13.61 -13.04
CA LEU A 194 -23.28 -12.32 -12.35
C LEU A 194 -23.60 -12.56 -10.87
N THR A 195 -22.63 -12.29 -10.00
CA THR A 195 -22.82 -12.26 -8.56
C THR A 195 -22.93 -10.80 -8.12
N THR A 196 -24.10 -10.39 -7.63
CA THR A 196 -24.27 -9.07 -7.00
C THR A 196 -24.07 -9.21 -5.50
N THR A 197 -22.96 -8.67 -4.98
CA THR A 197 -22.74 -8.55 -3.54
C THR A 197 -23.50 -7.33 -3.03
N GLY A 198 -24.64 -7.56 -2.35
CA GLY A 198 -25.38 -6.51 -1.64
C GLY A 198 -24.80 -6.23 -0.25
N PRO A 199 -25.10 -5.07 0.37
CA PRO A 199 -24.61 -4.68 1.69
C PRO A 199 -25.24 -5.46 2.87
N HIS A 200 -26.18 -6.36 2.61
CA HIS A 200 -26.74 -7.28 3.59
C HIS A 200 -26.54 -8.71 3.09
N CYS A 201 -26.03 -9.62 3.93
CA CYS A 201 -25.92 -11.05 3.62
C CYS A 201 -27.34 -11.64 3.39
N GLY A 202 -27.82 -11.53 2.16
CA GLY A 202 -29.06 -12.11 1.66
C GLY A 202 -28.75 -12.79 0.33
N LEU A 203 -29.02 -14.10 0.27
CA LEU A 203 -29.10 -14.97 -0.90
C LEU A 203 -28.51 -14.39 -2.21
N ALA A 204 -27.33 -14.87 -2.60
CA ALA A 204 -26.80 -14.65 -3.94
C ALA A 204 -27.72 -15.32 -4.99
N ASP A 205 -28.63 -14.55 -5.59
CA ASP A 205 -29.43 -14.99 -6.74
C ASP A 205 -28.51 -15.10 -7.95
N SER A 206 -28.03 -16.31 -8.23
CA SER A 206 -27.06 -16.58 -9.28
C SER A 206 -27.79 -16.76 -10.61
N ARG A 207 -27.82 -15.73 -11.47
CA ARG A 207 -28.35 -15.83 -12.85
C ARG A 207 -27.21 -15.95 -13.87
N CYS A 208 -27.33 -16.94 -14.77
CA CYS A 208 -26.45 -17.06 -15.94
C CYS A 208 -26.97 -16.17 -17.07
N LEU A 209 -26.26 -15.08 -17.40
CA LEU A 209 -26.66 -14.16 -18.46
C LEU A 209 -26.01 -14.51 -19.80
N SER A 210 -26.77 -14.37 -20.89
CA SER A 210 -26.28 -14.45 -22.26
C SER A 210 -25.58 -13.15 -22.69
N ALA A 211 -24.76 -13.20 -23.75
CA ALA A 211 -24.09 -12.02 -24.30
C ALA A 211 -25.06 -10.92 -24.79
N ASN A 212 -26.31 -11.28 -25.11
CA ASN A 212 -27.32 -10.33 -25.59
C ASN A 212 -27.92 -9.53 -24.42
N GLU A 213 -28.28 -10.19 -23.33
CA GLU A 213 -28.81 -9.54 -22.11
C GLU A 213 -27.76 -8.62 -21.46
N ARG A 214 -26.48 -8.99 -21.52
CA ARG A 214 -25.38 -8.12 -21.04
C ARG A 214 -25.34 -6.81 -21.84
N ARG A 215 -25.62 -6.86 -23.14
CA ARG A 215 -25.59 -5.70 -24.04
C ARG A 215 -26.75 -4.74 -23.76
N GLU A 216 -27.94 -5.26 -23.47
CA GLU A 216 -29.10 -4.46 -23.06
C GLU A 216 -28.90 -3.79 -21.70
N GLY A 217 -28.31 -4.49 -20.73
CA GLY A 217 -27.96 -3.94 -19.42
C GLY A 217 -26.97 -2.78 -19.51
N TRP A 218 -25.91 -2.90 -20.33
CA TRP A 218 -24.96 -1.80 -20.58
C TRP A 218 -25.62 -0.58 -21.24
N GLN A 219 -26.61 -0.78 -22.11
CA GLN A 219 -27.34 0.31 -22.77
C GLN A 219 -28.25 1.06 -21.78
N LEU A 220 -28.92 0.34 -20.88
CA LEU A 220 -29.74 0.94 -19.80
C LEU A 220 -28.89 1.69 -18.77
N HIS A 221 -27.75 1.11 -18.35
CA HIS A 221 -26.84 1.75 -17.41
C HIS A 221 -26.19 3.00 -18.01
N ARG A 222 -25.83 2.97 -19.30
CA ARG A 222 -25.31 4.14 -20.01
C ARG A 222 -26.35 5.25 -20.10
N LYS A 223 -27.61 4.93 -20.40
CA LYS A 223 -28.72 5.91 -20.41
C LYS A 223 -28.96 6.53 -19.02
N ALA A 224 -28.84 5.75 -17.95
CA ALA A 224 -29.00 6.24 -16.58
C ALA A 224 -27.86 7.17 -16.15
N VAL A 225 -26.60 6.83 -16.47
CA VAL A 225 -25.43 7.67 -16.13
C VAL A 225 -25.43 8.99 -16.90
N THR A 226 -25.93 9.01 -18.14
CA THR A 226 -26.03 10.25 -18.94
C THR A 226 -27.24 11.13 -18.59
N ALA A 227 -28.12 10.69 -17.67
CA ALA A 227 -29.32 11.42 -17.24
C ALA A 227 -29.17 12.05 -15.83
N THR A 228 -27.95 12.05 -15.28
CA THR A 228 -27.54 12.76 -14.04
C THR A 228 -26.41 13.72 -14.38
#